data_AF-A0A2V3ZIZ8-F1
#
_entry.id   AF-A0A2V3ZIZ8-F1
#
_cell.length_a   1.000
_cell.length_b   1.000
_cell.length_c   1.000
_cell.angle_alpha   90.00
_cell.angle_beta   90.00
_cell.angle_gamma   90.00
#
_symmetry.space_group_name_H-M   'P 1'
#
loop_
_entity.id
_entity.type
_entity.pdbx_description
1 polymer ?
#
loop_
_entity_poly.entity_id
_entity_poly.type
_entity_poly.pdbx_seq_one_letter_code
_entity_poly.pdbx_strand_id
1 'polypeptide(L)'
;DDVPDAKDDGEYRLEQAGDSTGNTVTGNLLIDNDTQGADGATITSITYTDESGNAATAVVDPVNGVTVDTQYGMLTVDASGAWTYTADTDIVNVSGQDVEDDFTYTLTDGDGDSDTATVHLVIGDDGP
;
A
#
# COMPACT_ATOMS: atom_id res chain seq x y z
N ASP A 1 17.38 -20.63 -3.10
CA ASP A 1 17.19 -20.63 -1.65
C ASP A 1 17.98 -19.49 -1.04
N ASP A 2 17.62 -18.30 -1.53
CA ASP A 2 18.02 -16.99 -1.05
C ASP A 2 16.71 -16.21 -0.95
N VAL A 3 16.05 -16.29 0.20
CA VAL A 3 14.73 -15.66 0.41
C VAL A 3 14.79 -14.13 0.25
N PRO A 4 13.76 -13.49 -0.31
CA PRO A 4 13.61 -12.04 -0.22
C PRO A 4 13.47 -11.62 1.26
N ASP A 5 13.94 -10.42 1.59
CA ASP A 5 13.78 -9.81 2.91
C ASP A 5 12.92 -8.55 2.76
N ALA A 6 11.62 -8.70 3.08
CA ALA A 6 10.65 -7.62 3.07
C ALA A 6 10.64 -6.91 4.42
N LYS A 7 10.59 -5.59 4.42
CA LYS A 7 10.62 -4.74 5.62
C LYS A 7 9.44 -3.78 5.60
N ASP A 8 8.72 -3.73 6.72
CA ASP A 8 7.63 -2.76 6.87
C ASP A 8 8.10 -1.36 6.47
N ASP A 9 7.36 -0.77 5.55
CA ASP A 9 7.53 0.60 5.15
C ASP A 9 6.99 1.51 6.25
N GLY A 10 7.62 2.68 6.41
CA GLY A 10 7.27 3.60 7.47
C GLY A 10 5.80 4.05 7.47
N GLU A 11 5.45 4.84 8.48
CA GLU A 11 4.13 5.46 8.56
C GLU A 11 4.05 6.67 7.63
N TYR A 12 3.05 6.68 6.74
CA TYR A 12 2.72 7.80 5.87
C TYR A 12 1.45 8.48 6.38
N ARG A 13 1.54 9.79 6.63
CA ARG A 13 0.39 10.60 7.05
C ARG A 13 -0.17 11.39 5.87
N LEU A 14 -1.48 11.33 5.73
CA LEU A 14 -2.27 11.99 4.69
C LEU A 14 -3.32 12.90 5.30
N GLU A 15 -3.73 13.89 4.52
CA GLU A 15 -4.94 14.68 4.79
C GLU A 15 -6.10 14.12 3.95
N GLN A 16 -7.35 14.30 4.41
CA GLN A 16 -8.52 14.01 3.59
C GLN A 16 -8.49 14.84 2.29
N ALA A 17 -8.95 14.28 1.17
CA ALA A 17 -8.87 14.95 -0.13
C ALA A 17 -9.72 16.24 -0.27
N GLY A 18 -10.47 16.62 0.77
CA GLY A 18 -11.11 17.93 0.89
C GLY A 18 -10.12 19.09 1.05
N ASP A 19 -8.93 18.83 1.62
CA ASP A 19 -7.82 19.78 1.67
C ASP A 19 -6.92 19.60 0.44
N SER A 20 -6.64 20.68 -0.28
CA SER A 20 -6.13 20.63 -1.66
C SER A 20 -4.67 20.17 -1.78
N THR A 21 -4.03 19.80 -0.67
CA THR A 21 -2.63 19.41 -0.58
C THR A 21 -2.43 18.35 0.50
N GLY A 22 -1.85 17.20 0.16
CA GLY A 22 -1.42 16.20 1.15
C GLY A 22 -2.25 14.91 1.19
N ASN A 23 -3.24 14.76 0.30
CA ASN A 23 -4.08 13.56 0.21
C ASN A 23 -3.47 12.41 -0.61
N THR A 24 -2.26 12.60 -1.15
CA THR A 24 -1.56 11.59 -1.95
C THR A 24 -0.17 11.36 -1.39
N VAL A 25 0.21 10.09 -1.25
CA VAL A 25 1.57 9.65 -0.91
C VAL A 25 2.06 8.62 -1.92
N THR A 26 3.37 8.51 -2.03
CA THR A 26 4.04 7.64 -3.00
C THR A 26 5.29 7.03 -2.38
N GLY A 27 5.66 5.83 -2.82
CA GLY A 27 6.92 5.17 -2.45
C GLY A 27 7.26 4.05 -3.42
N ASN A 28 8.19 3.17 -3.05
CA ASN A 28 8.50 1.97 -3.82
C ASN A 28 8.74 0.72 -2.95
N LEU A 29 7.89 -0.30 -3.11
CA LEU A 29 7.87 -1.56 -2.32
C LEU A 29 8.92 -2.59 -2.77
N LEU A 30 9.86 -2.22 -3.64
CA LEU A 30 10.90 -3.13 -4.17
C LEU A 30 12.31 -2.64 -3.93
N ILE A 31 12.52 -1.33 -3.78
CA ILE A 31 13.87 -0.74 -3.75
C ILE A 31 14.12 0.22 -2.59
N ASP A 32 13.10 0.55 -1.77
CA ASP A 32 13.27 1.51 -0.68
C ASP A 32 14.03 0.90 0.50
N ASN A 33 13.43 -0.05 1.23
CA ASN A 33 14.04 -0.72 2.40
C ASN A 33 14.19 -2.25 2.23
N ASP A 34 13.74 -2.79 1.10
CA ASP A 34 13.66 -4.23 0.83
C ASP A 34 14.89 -4.80 0.12
N THR A 35 15.11 -6.10 0.29
CA THR A 35 16.15 -6.84 -0.46
C THR A 35 15.54 -8.00 -1.25
N GLN A 36 15.73 -7.96 -2.57
CA GLN A 36 15.09 -8.88 -3.52
C GLN A 36 15.67 -10.30 -3.59
N GLY A 37 16.73 -10.62 -2.84
CA GLY A 37 17.47 -11.87 -3.00
C GLY A 37 18.33 -11.91 -4.28
N ALA A 38 18.91 -13.07 -4.60
CA ALA A 38 19.87 -13.24 -5.70
C ALA A 38 19.22 -13.28 -7.09
N ASP A 39 17.95 -13.71 -7.17
CA ASP A 39 17.23 -13.91 -8.42
C ASP A 39 16.30 -12.74 -8.80
N GLY A 40 16.27 -11.70 -7.95
CA GLY A 40 15.32 -10.61 -8.04
C GLY A 40 13.94 -11.01 -7.51
N ALA A 41 13.15 -10.03 -7.09
CA ALA A 41 11.82 -10.22 -6.54
C ALA A 41 10.82 -9.31 -7.23
N THR A 42 9.58 -9.77 -7.24
CA THR A 42 8.44 -9.02 -7.75
C THR A 42 7.35 -8.98 -6.69
N ILE A 43 6.50 -7.96 -6.75
CA ILE A 43 5.31 -7.91 -5.91
C ILE A 43 4.26 -8.77 -6.58
N THR A 44 3.73 -9.77 -5.87
CA THR A 44 2.78 -10.74 -6.43
C THR A 44 1.35 -10.52 -5.94
N SER A 45 1.18 -9.97 -4.74
CA SER A 45 -0.13 -9.65 -4.20
C SER A 45 -0.11 -8.49 -3.22
N ILE A 46 -1.23 -7.79 -3.13
CA ILE A 46 -1.53 -6.79 -2.10
C ILE A 46 -2.74 -7.27 -1.30
N THR A 47 -2.64 -7.24 0.02
CA THR A 47 -3.75 -7.47 0.96
C THR A 47 -4.11 -6.14 1.64
N TYR A 48 -5.40 -5.82 1.68
CA TYR A 48 -5.91 -4.53 2.12
C TYR A 48 -7.34 -4.68 2.69
N THR A 49 -7.89 -3.62 3.27
CA THR A 49 -9.31 -3.57 3.66
C THR A 49 -10.12 -2.91 2.55
N ASP A 50 -11.17 -3.55 2.06
CA ASP A 50 -12.04 -3.01 1.00
C ASP A 50 -13.02 -1.93 1.53
N GLU A 51 -13.72 -1.24 0.62
CA GLU A 51 -14.75 -0.23 0.94
C GLU A 51 -15.85 -0.75 1.90
N SER A 52 -16.05 -2.07 1.96
CA SER A 52 -17.03 -2.70 2.85
C SER A 52 -16.45 -3.08 4.21
N GLY A 53 -15.19 -2.75 4.49
CA GLY A 53 -14.49 -3.04 5.73
C GLY A 53 -14.02 -4.49 5.86
N ASN A 54 -13.89 -5.22 4.75
CA ASN A 54 -13.45 -6.62 4.77
C ASN A 54 -12.02 -6.76 4.22
N ALA A 55 -11.27 -7.72 4.76
CA ALA A 55 -9.98 -8.07 4.20
C ALA A 55 -10.14 -8.62 2.77
N ALA A 56 -9.40 -8.05 1.84
CA ALA A 56 -9.34 -8.41 0.43
C ALA A 56 -7.89 -8.61 -0.02
N THR A 57 -7.71 -9.39 -1.08
CA THR A 57 -6.39 -9.61 -1.70
C THR A 57 -6.51 -9.46 -3.20
N ALA A 58 -5.63 -8.66 -3.79
CA ALA A 58 -5.51 -8.49 -5.24
C ALA A 58 -4.16 -9.03 -5.73
N VAL A 59 -4.19 -9.65 -6.91
CA VAL A 59 -2.97 -10.10 -7.61
C VAL A 59 -2.38 -8.92 -8.37
N VAL A 60 -1.07 -8.74 -8.28
CA VAL A 60 -0.33 -7.74 -9.04
C VAL A 60 0.06 -8.31 -10.39
N ASP A 61 -0.40 -7.69 -11.48
CA ASP A 61 0.02 -8.10 -12.82
C ASP A 61 1.49 -7.69 -13.04
N PRO A 62 2.38 -8.60 -13.47
CA PRO A 62 3.81 -8.33 -13.59
C PRO A 62 4.17 -7.33 -14.71
N VAL A 63 3.18 -6.85 -15.48
CA VAL A 63 3.37 -5.85 -16.54
C VAL A 63 2.58 -4.58 -16.25
N ASN A 64 1.31 -4.73 -15.84
CA ASN A 64 0.37 -3.62 -15.70
C ASN A 64 0.19 -3.15 -14.25
N GLY A 65 0.69 -3.91 -13.27
CA GLY A 65 0.46 -3.65 -11.86
C GLY A 65 -0.97 -3.96 -11.43
N VAL A 66 -1.46 -3.22 -10.43
CA VAL A 66 -2.82 -3.33 -9.91
C VAL A 66 -3.32 -1.97 -9.43
N THR A 67 -4.64 -1.78 -9.46
CA THR A 67 -5.30 -0.68 -8.76
C THR A 67 -6.46 -1.26 -7.98
N VAL A 68 -6.57 -0.88 -6.71
CA VAL A 68 -7.60 -1.34 -5.79
C VAL A 68 -8.24 -0.16 -5.08
N ASP A 69 -9.54 -0.28 -4.83
CA ASP A 69 -10.28 0.58 -3.92
C ASP A 69 -10.16 0.00 -2.51
N THR A 70 -9.50 0.74 -1.63
CA THR A 70 -9.34 0.39 -0.21
C THR A 70 -10.48 0.97 0.60
N GLN A 71 -10.40 0.94 1.93
CA GLN A 71 -11.51 1.39 2.76
C GLN A 71 -11.68 2.91 2.71
N TYR A 72 -10.57 3.64 2.57
CA TYR A 72 -10.51 5.09 2.69
C TYR A 72 -9.79 5.78 1.54
N GLY A 73 -9.54 5.07 0.43
CA GLY A 73 -8.90 5.64 -0.74
C GLY A 73 -8.62 4.65 -1.84
N MET A 74 -7.74 5.04 -2.75
CA MET A 74 -7.33 4.25 -3.90
C MET A 74 -5.84 4.01 -3.89
N LEU A 75 -5.44 2.73 -3.98
CA LEU A 75 -4.05 2.30 -4.09
C LEU A 75 -3.76 1.81 -5.50
N THR A 76 -2.73 2.38 -6.12
CA THR A 76 -2.14 1.88 -7.37
C THR A 76 -0.71 1.40 -7.10
N VAL A 77 -0.40 0.18 -7.53
CA VAL A 77 0.96 -0.38 -7.48
C VAL A 77 1.35 -0.81 -8.88
N ASP A 78 2.49 -0.34 -9.39
CA ASP A 78 3.00 -0.76 -10.69
C ASP A 78 3.95 -1.96 -10.60
N ALA A 79 4.29 -2.53 -11.76
CA ALA A 79 5.19 -3.69 -11.83
C ALA A 79 6.65 -3.38 -11.38
N SER A 80 7.03 -2.11 -11.29
CA SER A 80 8.33 -1.67 -10.76
C SER A 80 8.32 -1.46 -9.24
N GLY A 81 7.19 -1.74 -8.60
CA GLY A 81 6.95 -1.55 -7.18
C GLY A 81 6.67 -0.12 -6.76
N ALA A 82 6.64 0.83 -7.71
CA ALA A 82 6.22 2.18 -7.40
C ALA A 82 4.73 2.16 -7.10
N TRP A 83 4.36 2.78 -5.98
CA TRP A 83 2.99 2.84 -5.54
C TRP A 83 2.55 4.27 -5.30
N THR A 84 1.25 4.49 -5.41
CA THR A 84 0.59 5.75 -5.12
C THR A 84 -0.69 5.43 -4.38
N TYR A 85 -0.88 6.06 -3.23
CA TYR A 85 -2.13 6.03 -2.50
C TYR A 85 -2.75 7.43 -2.51
N THR A 86 -4.04 7.51 -2.79
CA THR A 86 -4.81 8.75 -2.72
C THR A 86 -6.01 8.55 -1.80
N ALA A 87 -6.07 9.30 -0.70
CA ALA A 87 -7.20 9.27 0.23
C ALA A 87 -8.47 9.82 -0.42
N ASP A 88 -9.62 9.32 -0.01
CA ASP A 88 -10.94 9.79 -0.45
C ASP A 88 -11.30 11.17 0.13
N THR A 89 -12.28 11.84 -0.49
CA THR A 89 -12.76 13.15 -0.05
C THR A 89 -13.77 13.07 1.09
N ASP A 90 -14.49 11.96 1.23
CA ASP A 90 -15.70 11.86 2.06
C ASP A 90 -15.52 10.84 3.20
N ILE A 91 -14.31 10.74 3.76
CA ILE A 91 -14.02 9.82 4.86
C ILE A 91 -14.75 10.31 6.11
N VAL A 92 -15.68 9.50 6.62
CA VAL A 92 -16.42 9.83 7.85
C VAL A 92 -15.54 9.51 9.06
N ASN A 93 -14.75 10.49 9.49
CA ASN A 93 -13.95 10.39 10.71
C ASN A 93 -14.85 10.37 11.95
N VAL A 94 -14.74 9.33 12.77
CA VAL A 94 -15.51 9.26 14.02
C VAL A 94 -14.87 10.21 15.03
N SER A 95 -15.51 11.35 15.27
CA SER A 95 -15.09 12.34 16.28
C SER A 95 -13.75 13.04 16.01
N GLY A 96 -13.39 13.22 14.74
CA GLY A 96 -12.15 13.89 14.33
C GLY A 96 -10.88 13.15 14.74
N GLN A 97 -10.94 11.83 14.68
CA GLN A 97 -9.77 10.97 14.84
C GLN A 97 -9.25 10.53 13.49
N ASP A 98 -7.94 10.39 13.41
CA ASP A 98 -7.25 9.77 12.28
C ASP A 98 -7.80 8.36 12.04
N VAL A 99 -7.88 7.96 10.78
CA VAL A 99 -8.20 6.59 10.37
C VAL A 99 -6.99 5.92 9.73
N GLU A 100 -6.95 4.59 9.77
CA GLU A 100 -5.88 3.78 9.21
C GLU A 100 -6.37 3.03 7.96
N ASP A 101 -5.54 2.94 6.93
CA ASP A 101 -5.84 2.21 5.68
C ASP A 101 -4.65 1.38 5.19
N ASP A 102 -4.06 0.64 6.13
CA ASP A 102 -2.85 -0.15 5.90
C ASP A 102 -3.03 -1.21 4.82
N PHE A 103 -1.93 -1.49 4.11
CA PHE A 103 -1.87 -2.61 3.17
C PHE A 103 -0.58 -3.40 3.32
N THR A 104 -0.67 -4.71 3.11
CA THR A 104 0.45 -5.64 3.14
C THR A 104 0.77 -6.11 1.72
N TYR A 105 2.04 -6.07 1.33
CA TYR A 105 2.51 -6.58 0.05
C TYR A 105 3.31 -7.87 0.23
N THR A 106 3.26 -8.72 -0.79
CA THR A 106 4.04 -9.96 -0.86
C THR A 106 5.11 -9.83 -1.92
N LEU A 107 6.37 -9.95 -1.51
CA LEU A 107 7.50 -10.16 -2.42
C LEU A 107 7.63 -11.64 -2.74
N THR A 108 7.92 -11.96 -4.00
CA THR A 108 8.22 -13.33 -4.43
C THR A 108 9.40 -13.31 -5.37
N ASP A 109 10.39 -14.15 -5.10
CA ASP A 109 11.60 -14.27 -5.92
C ASP A 109 11.42 -15.25 -7.10
N GLY A 110 12.49 -15.44 -7.87
CA GLY A 110 12.49 -16.26 -9.08
C GLY A 110 12.34 -17.78 -8.86
N ASP A 111 12.66 -18.32 -7.67
CA ASP A 111 12.53 -19.74 -7.37
C ASP A 111 11.29 -20.08 -6.51
N GLY A 112 10.58 -19.04 -6.03
CA GLY A 112 9.24 -19.10 -5.49
C GLY A 112 9.16 -18.81 -3.99
N ASP A 113 10.27 -18.41 -3.36
CA ASP A 113 10.30 -17.97 -1.98
C ASP A 113 9.62 -16.60 -1.85
N SER A 114 8.95 -16.37 -0.72
CA SER A 114 8.16 -15.15 -0.50
C SER A 114 8.30 -14.62 0.90
N ASP A 115 8.18 -13.29 1.02
CA ASP A 115 8.14 -12.56 2.28
C ASP A 115 7.14 -11.41 2.17
N THR A 116 6.67 -10.90 3.31
CA THR A 116 5.62 -9.88 3.37
C THR A 116 6.01 -8.71 4.24
N ALA A 117 5.58 -7.51 3.85
CA ALA A 117 5.75 -6.30 4.65
C ALA A 117 4.53 -5.38 4.52
N THR A 118 4.38 -4.46 5.47
CA THR A 118 3.22 -3.60 5.61
C THR A 118 3.59 -2.14 5.40
N VAL A 119 2.74 -1.40 4.68
CA VAL A 119 2.75 0.05 4.62
C VAL A 119 1.67 0.58 5.55
N HIS A 120 2.06 1.44 6.49
CA HIS A 120 1.12 2.06 7.41
C HIS A 120 0.63 3.41 6.87
N LEU A 121 -0.68 3.55 6.69
CA LEU A 121 -1.32 4.76 6.17
C LEU A 121 -2.23 5.35 7.23
N VAL A 122 -1.98 6.60 7.61
CA VAL A 122 -2.78 7.34 8.59
C VAL A 122 -3.38 8.57 7.94
N ILE A 123 -4.70 8.66 7.90
CA ILE A 123 -5.42 9.77 7.27
C ILE A 123 -6.03 10.63 8.36
N GLY A 124 -5.57 11.87 8.45
CA GLY A 124 -6.04 12.85 9.42
C GLY A 124 -7.40 13.45 9.07
N ASP A 125 -8.10 13.93 10.10
CA ASP A 125 -9.29 14.77 9.95
C ASP A 125 -8.89 16.24 9.78
N ASP A 126 -9.18 16.82 8.61
CA ASP A 126 -9.10 18.26 8.38
C ASP A 126 -10.35 18.94 8.93
N GLY A 127 -10.60 18.78 10.24
CA GLY A 127 -11.83 19.26 10.90
C GLY A 127 -12.25 20.68 10.49
N PRO A 128 -13.55 21.02 10.58
CA PRO A 128 -14.13 22.25 10.01
C PRO A 128 -13.57 23.58 10.57
#